data_AF-F2SBV3-F1
#
_entry.id   AF-F2SBV3-F1
#
_cell.length_a   1.000
_cell.length_b   1.000
_cell.length_c   1.000
_cell.angle_alpha   90.00
_cell.angle_beta   90.00
_cell.angle_gamma   90.00
#
_symmetry.space_group_name_H-M   'P 1'
#
loop_
_entity.id
_entity.type
_entity.pdbx_description
1 polymer ?
#
loop_
_entity_poly.entity_id
_entity_poly.type
_entity_poly.pdbx_seq_one_letter_code
_entity_poly.pdbx_strand_id
1 'polypeptide(L)'
;MSRQFNIYYIRDLPESNLSGIYSVDKTLCAIEDSHTFRGDGYWLVACPSKPNIPNVELIHGALICNREHFLQAAADAVASDNPGAQLAYEKVAERNGLVKALEGHYRLYKDVLRQFLNTRSDGVAKLMERLGKACGHLESGRCDDALRDIQHLCDFVFHIWEQGEIESDRNPQVLRQSLNHRQIAIATQKGRIEVALQNLQKARDAGKIKKSAYSWLVGREQLAHAFESAKHEAEAIERQLRQLSPPLYRAQDSVTVQRPQVDQVFLLCFILLSQLEDSAILKMRSELCEKLSWGSKDWELEFQRTDDIPIEYHAISRYLRHAAQFEGHVSQADEVEKQYKSLAAGVLSMSENAVIQVADPKSETFSSVQNLMILCAMKGWYLILPAVAGNLQAKVDFEDAVKVASLSPLYEDEPDEIRHHLDSILMFLESRDERERNETSDMLGEAKEVSMRGKKRPSPCPDGESDEKRLKDESGPSM
;
A
#
# COMPACT_ATOMS: atom_id res chain seq x y z
N MET A 1 14.37 -34.51 -1.35
CA MET A 1 15.06 -33.91 -2.52
C MET A 1 14.29 -32.65 -2.89
N SER A 2 14.90 -31.47 -2.83
CA SER A 2 14.25 -30.23 -3.27
C SER A 2 14.02 -30.31 -4.79
N ARG A 3 12.77 -30.22 -5.24
CA ARG A 3 12.45 -30.16 -6.67
C ARG A 3 13.04 -28.85 -7.22
N GLN A 4 13.88 -28.94 -8.24
CA GLN A 4 14.48 -27.75 -8.86
C GLN A 4 13.48 -27.12 -9.81
N PHE A 5 13.17 -25.84 -9.60
CA PHE A 5 12.28 -25.07 -10.44
C PHE A 5 13.05 -24.42 -11.60
N ASN A 6 12.38 -24.33 -12.74
CA ASN A 6 12.85 -23.65 -13.93
C ASN A 6 11.80 -22.64 -14.40
N ILE A 7 12.24 -21.54 -15.02
CA ILE A 7 11.35 -20.51 -15.53
C ILE A 7 11.20 -20.68 -17.03
N TYR A 8 9.96 -20.75 -17.47
CA TYR A 8 9.58 -20.87 -18.86
C TYR A 8 8.84 -19.64 -19.33
N TYR A 9 9.12 -19.22 -20.56
CA TYR A 9 8.44 -18.15 -21.26
C TYR A 9 7.65 -18.73 -22.43
N ILE A 10 6.38 -18.37 -22.54
CA ILE A 10 5.49 -18.85 -23.60
C ILE A 10 4.86 -17.62 -24.26
N ARG A 11 5.16 -17.37 -25.53
CA ARG A 11 4.47 -16.34 -26.31
C ARG A 11 3.14 -16.86 -26.82
N ASP A 12 2.14 -15.99 -26.83
CA ASP A 12 0.91 -16.29 -27.55
C ASP A 12 1.22 -16.42 -29.05
N LEU A 13 0.56 -17.38 -29.69
CA LEU A 13 0.58 -17.47 -31.14
C LEU A 13 -0.18 -16.27 -31.72
N PRO A 14 0.26 -15.70 -32.86
CA PRO A 14 -0.41 -14.57 -33.52
C PRO A 14 -1.89 -14.81 -33.85
N GLU A 15 -2.28 -16.08 -33.99
CA GLU A 15 -3.66 -16.53 -34.29
C GLU A 15 -4.40 -17.10 -33.06
N SER A 16 -3.83 -16.98 -31.85
CA SER A 16 -4.45 -17.48 -30.63
C SER A 16 -5.77 -16.76 -30.36
N ASN A 17 -6.89 -17.46 -30.57
CA ASN A 17 -8.18 -17.05 -30.05
C ASN A 17 -8.30 -17.36 -28.55
N LEU A 18 -9.36 -16.88 -27.89
CA LEU A 18 -9.61 -17.13 -26.46
C LEU A 18 -9.55 -18.63 -26.12
N SER A 19 -10.04 -19.51 -27.00
CA SER A 19 -9.99 -20.96 -26.79
C SER A 19 -8.56 -21.50 -26.72
N GLY A 20 -7.62 -20.97 -27.51
CA GLY A 20 -6.21 -21.33 -27.43
C GLY A 20 -5.57 -20.89 -26.12
N ILE A 21 -5.87 -19.67 -25.67
CA ILE A 21 -5.40 -19.13 -24.38
C ILE A 21 -5.93 -19.98 -23.21
N TYR A 22 -7.21 -20.31 -23.21
CA TYR A 22 -7.81 -21.18 -22.18
C TYR A 22 -7.24 -22.60 -22.17
N SER A 23 -6.89 -23.15 -23.34
CA SER A 23 -6.23 -24.45 -23.40
C SER A 23 -4.87 -24.43 -22.73
N VAL A 24 -4.08 -23.37 -22.96
CA VAL A 24 -2.77 -23.16 -22.33
C VAL A 24 -2.93 -23.00 -20.82
N ASP A 25 -3.84 -22.12 -20.38
CA ASP A 25 -4.16 -21.89 -18.97
C ASP A 25 -4.54 -23.20 -18.25
N LYS A 26 -5.44 -23.99 -18.83
CA LYS A 26 -5.85 -25.29 -18.29
C LYS A 26 -4.67 -26.26 -18.14
N THR A 27 -3.75 -26.29 -19.10
CA THR A 27 -2.54 -27.14 -19.01
C THR A 27 -1.61 -26.66 -17.91
N LEU A 28 -1.43 -25.34 -17.75
CA LEU A 28 -0.59 -24.76 -16.70
C LEU A 28 -1.18 -24.97 -15.30
N CYS A 29 -2.49 -24.78 -15.13
CA CYS A 29 -3.18 -25.04 -13.86
C CYS A 29 -3.14 -26.51 -13.43
N ALA A 30 -2.94 -27.45 -14.36
CA ALA A 30 -2.78 -28.87 -14.04
C ALA A 30 -1.38 -29.21 -13.52
N ILE A 31 -0.41 -28.29 -13.61
CA ILE A 31 0.94 -28.49 -13.09
C ILE A 31 0.94 -28.17 -11.60
N GLU A 32 1.00 -29.20 -10.77
CA GLU A 32 1.15 -29.07 -9.32
C GLU A 32 2.40 -28.26 -8.95
N ASP A 33 2.30 -27.49 -7.87
CA ASP A 33 3.37 -26.65 -7.35
C ASP A 33 3.99 -25.75 -8.43
N SER A 34 3.19 -25.11 -9.28
CA SER A 34 3.67 -24.14 -10.26
C SER A 34 3.28 -22.71 -9.89
N HIS A 35 4.12 -21.75 -10.28
CA HIS A 35 3.75 -20.34 -10.34
C HIS A 35 3.51 -19.97 -11.80
N THR A 36 2.37 -19.35 -12.08
CA THR A 36 1.97 -18.96 -13.43
C THR A 36 1.60 -17.48 -13.43
N PHE A 37 2.28 -16.72 -14.27
CA PHE A 37 2.04 -15.30 -14.48
C PHE A 37 1.61 -15.04 -15.91
N ARG A 38 0.48 -14.36 -16.08
CA ARG A 38 -0.06 -13.96 -17.38
C ARG A 38 0.18 -12.48 -17.65
N GLY A 39 0.99 -12.17 -18.66
CA GLY A 39 1.14 -10.82 -19.18
C GLY A 39 0.37 -10.56 -20.47
N ASP A 40 0.62 -9.41 -21.10
CA ASP A 40 -0.02 -9.07 -22.37
C ASP A 40 0.63 -9.83 -23.53
N GLY A 41 -0.02 -10.92 -23.98
CA GLY A 41 0.47 -11.74 -25.09
C GLY A 41 1.54 -12.78 -24.71
N TYR A 42 1.78 -13.03 -23.42
CA TYR A 42 2.76 -14.03 -22.98
C TYR A 42 2.43 -14.65 -21.61
N TRP A 43 3.10 -15.75 -21.29
CA TRP A 43 3.12 -16.38 -19.98
C TRP A 43 4.55 -16.52 -19.47
N LEU A 44 4.71 -16.35 -18.16
CA LEU A 44 5.91 -16.71 -17.42
C LEU A 44 5.51 -17.75 -16.38
N VAL A 45 6.19 -18.90 -16.40
CA VAL A 45 5.82 -20.05 -15.57
C VAL A 45 7.05 -20.57 -14.87
N ALA A 46 7.03 -20.60 -13.54
CA ALA A 46 8.05 -21.28 -12.76
C ALA A 46 7.50 -22.63 -12.29
N CYS A 47 8.09 -23.72 -12.80
CA CYS A 47 7.63 -25.08 -12.50
C CYS A 47 8.79 -26.09 -12.53
N PRO A 48 8.63 -27.26 -11.88
CA PRO A 48 9.69 -28.25 -11.77
C PRO A 48 9.89 -29.08 -13.06
N SER A 49 8.86 -29.16 -13.91
CA SER A 49 8.89 -29.90 -15.17
C SER A 49 8.54 -28.99 -16.34
N LYS A 50 9.12 -29.25 -17.51
CA LYS A 50 8.82 -28.49 -18.73
C LYS A 50 7.34 -28.65 -19.08
N PRO A 51 6.57 -27.56 -19.23
CA PRO A 51 5.18 -27.63 -19.65
C PRO A 51 5.06 -28.26 -21.04
N ASN A 52 4.05 -29.12 -21.24
CA ASN A 52 3.75 -29.70 -22.55
C ASN A 52 2.93 -28.71 -23.41
N ILE A 53 3.53 -27.56 -23.71
CA ILE A 53 2.91 -26.45 -24.45
C ILE A 53 3.84 -26.07 -25.61
N PRO A 54 3.30 -25.85 -26.82
CA PRO A 54 4.10 -25.41 -27.96
C PRO A 54 4.75 -24.04 -27.71
N ASN A 55 5.93 -23.81 -28.28
CA ASN A 55 6.71 -22.57 -28.17
C ASN A 55 7.14 -22.18 -26.74
N VAL A 56 7.22 -23.17 -25.84
CA VAL A 56 7.78 -22.94 -24.51
C VAL A 56 9.30 -22.83 -24.58
N GLU A 57 9.82 -21.69 -24.14
CA GLU A 57 11.24 -21.39 -24.10
C GLU A 57 11.73 -21.35 -22.65
N LEU A 58 12.93 -21.87 -22.39
CA LEU A 58 13.49 -21.97 -21.04
C LEU A 58 14.45 -20.81 -20.79
N ILE A 59 14.23 -20.07 -19.70
CA ILE A 59 15.11 -19.01 -19.23
C ILE A 59 16.21 -19.63 -18.35
N HIS A 60 17.36 -19.95 -18.96
CA HIS A 60 18.51 -20.53 -18.26
C HIS A 60 19.53 -19.50 -17.74
N GLY A 61 19.66 -18.37 -18.43
CA GLY A 61 20.72 -17.39 -18.22
C GLY A 61 20.31 -16.03 -18.74
N ALA A 62 20.47 -15.77 -20.05
CA ALA A 62 20.02 -14.52 -20.64
C ALA A 62 18.48 -14.41 -20.68
N LEU A 63 17.96 -13.22 -20.40
CA LEU A 63 16.55 -12.92 -20.55
C LEU A 63 16.15 -12.88 -22.02
N ILE A 64 15.25 -13.79 -22.40
CA ILE A 64 14.60 -13.86 -23.71
C ILE A 64 13.28 -13.06 -23.77
N CYS A 65 12.81 -12.59 -22.61
CA CYS A 65 11.63 -11.76 -22.45
C CYS A 65 12.03 -10.32 -22.05
N ASN A 66 11.07 -9.40 -22.14
CA ASN A 66 11.26 -8.03 -21.68
C ASN A 66 11.60 -8.03 -20.17
N ARG A 67 12.56 -7.19 -19.77
CA ARG A 67 13.03 -7.05 -18.39
C ARG A 67 11.89 -6.75 -17.41
N GLU A 68 11.02 -5.80 -17.73
CA GLU A 68 9.90 -5.41 -16.86
C GLU A 68 8.87 -6.53 -16.71
N HIS A 69 8.61 -7.26 -17.80
CA HIS A 69 7.71 -8.42 -17.77
C HIS A 69 8.22 -9.51 -16.82
N PHE A 70 9.54 -9.73 -16.79
CA PHE A 70 10.18 -10.66 -15.87
C PHE A 70 10.09 -10.17 -14.42
N LEU A 71 10.40 -8.89 -14.16
CA LEU A 71 10.38 -8.31 -12.82
C LEU A 71 8.98 -8.35 -12.20
N GLN A 72 7.92 -8.08 -12.98
CA GLN A 72 6.54 -8.21 -12.53
C GLN A 72 6.17 -9.64 -12.15
N ALA A 73 6.52 -10.61 -12.99
CA ALA A 73 6.25 -12.03 -12.71
C ALA A 73 7.02 -12.54 -11.50
N ALA A 74 8.27 -12.11 -11.34
CA ALA A 74 9.09 -12.43 -10.18
C ALA A 74 8.50 -11.83 -8.89
N ALA A 75 8.00 -10.58 -8.95
CA ALA A 75 7.33 -9.92 -7.81
C ALA A 75 6.04 -10.62 -7.39
N ASP A 76 5.24 -11.04 -8.36
CA ASP A 76 4.04 -11.83 -8.11
C ASP A 76 4.37 -13.21 -7.47
N ALA A 77 5.48 -13.84 -7.89
CA ALA A 77 5.90 -15.13 -7.33
C ALA A 77 6.24 -15.08 -5.84
N VAL A 78 6.74 -13.95 -5.32
CA VAL A 78 7.00 -13.75 -3.88
C VAL A 78 5.72 -13.82 -3.05
N ALA A 79 4.59 -13.44 -3.62
CA ALA A 79 3.29 -13.51 -2.95
C ALA A 79 2.60 -14.87 -3.11
N SER A 80 3.18 -15.77 -3.90
CA SER A 80 2.72 -17.15 -4.00
C SER A 80 3.29 -18.00 -2.87
N ASP A 81 2.55 -19.01 -2.39
CA ASP A 81 3.03 -19.97 -1.39
C ASP A 81 4.09 -20.95 -1.95
N ASN A 82 4.76 -20.61 -3.06
CA ASN A 82 5.70 -21.46 -3.78
C ASN A 82 7.14 -20.96 -3.66
N PRO A 83 7.87 -21.37 -2.59
CA PRO A 83 9.26 -20.94 -2.38
C PRO A 83 10.21 -21.43 -3.48
N GLY A 84 9.86 -22.52 -4.18
CA GLY A 84 10.63 -23.04 -5.31
C GLY A 84 10.60 -22.08 -6.50
N ALA A 85 9.43 -21.52 -6.80
CA ALA A 85 9.26 -20.52 -7.84
C ALA A 85 10.03 -19.22 -7.53
N GLN A 86 9.90 -18.70 -6.30
CA GLN A 86 10.63 -17.52 -5.85
C GLN A 86 12.15 -17.66 -6.06
N LEU A 87 12.73 -18.77 -5.57
CA LEU A 87 14.16 -19.02 -5.68
C LEU A 87 14.62 -19.13 -7.14
N ALA A 88 13.76 -19.63 -8.05
CA ALA A 88 14.08 -19.68 -9.46
C ALA A 88 14.17 -18.27 -10.07
N TYR A 89 13.22 -17.39 -9.75
CA TYR A 89 13.24 -15.98 -10.20
C TYR A 89 14.45 -15.22 -9.66
N GLU A 90 14.78 -15.38 -8.37
CA GLU A 90 15.96 -14.74 -7.75
C GLU A 90 17.26 -15.15 -8.45
N LYS A 91 17.46 -16.46 -8.72
CA LYS A 91 18.64 -16.96 -9.44
C LYS A 91 18.79 -16.39 -10.84
N VAL A 92 17.68 -16.22 -11.56
CA VAL A 92 17.71 -15.60 -12.89
C VAL A 92 17.99 -14.10 -12.78
N ALA A 93 17.43 -13.42 -11.78
CA ALA A 93 17.68 -12.00 -11.55
C ALA A 93 19.15 -11.72 -11.19
N GLU A 94 19.75 -12.51 -10.31
CA GLU A 94 21.17 -12.42 -9.94
C GLU A 94 22.08 -12.52 -11.16
N ARG A 95 21.86 -13.54 -12.01
CA ARG A 95 22.66 -13.76 -13.23
C ARG A 95 22.56 -12.64 -14.25
N ASN A 96 21.48 -11.87 -14.22
CA ASN A 96 21.25 -10.74 -15.13
C ASN A 96 21.48 -9.37 -14.48
N GLY A 97 22.01 -9.32 -13.24
CA GLY A 97 22.26 -8.06 -12.53
C GLY A 97 20.98 -7.27 -12.19
N LEU A 98 19.86 -7.97 -11.99
CA LEU A 98 18.54 -7.36 -11.78
C LEU A 98 18.08 -7.29 -10.32
N VAL A 99 18.92 -7.72 -9.37
CA VAL A 99 18.55 -7.86 -7.95
C VAL A 99 17.96 -6.57 -7.36
N LYS A 100 18.63 -5.43 -7.53
CA LYS A 100 18.12 -4.12 -7.03
C LYS A 100 16.80 -3.71 -7.67
N ALA A 101 16.64 -3.97 -8.98
CA ALA A 101 15.40 -3.65 -9.69
C ALA A 101 14.24 -4.56 -9.25
N LEU A 102 14.55 -5.81 -8.93
CA LEU A 102 13.60 -6.78 -8.39
C LEU A 102 13.14 -6.39 -6.98
N GLU A 103 14.05 -5.94 -6.12
CA GLU A 103 13.70 -5.42 -4.78
C GLU A 103 12.76 -4.22 -4.86
N GLY A 104 12.99 -3.28 -5.78
CA GLY A 104 12.08 -2.15 -6.02
C GLY A 104 10.67 -2.62 -6.41
N HIS A 105 10.59 -3.58 -7.33
CA HIS A 105 9.32 -4.18 -7.74
C HIS A 105 8.63 -4.95 -6.61
N TYR A 106 9.39 -5.62 -5.75
CA TYR A 106 8.86 -6.30 -4.57
C TYR A 106 8.23 -5.33 -3.57
N ARG A 107 8.87 -4.17 -3.33
CA ARG A 107 8.32 -3.13 -2.45
C ARG A 107 7.03 -2.57 -3.03
N LEU A 108 7.05 -2.14 -4.29
CA LEU A 108 5.87 -1.63 -4.99
C LEU A 108 4.72 -2.64 -4.97
N TYR A 109 5.00 -3.90 -5.30
CA TYR A 109 4.01 -4.98 -5.29
C TYR A 109 3.40 -5.15 -3.89
N LYS A 110 4.24 -5.20 -2.84
CA LYS A 110 3.76 -5.35 -1.45
C LYS A 110 2.87 -4.19 -1.02
N ASP A 111 3.24 -2.96 -1.35
CA ASP A 111 2.51 -1.77 -0.90
C ASP A 111 1.17 -1.65 -1.61
N VAL A 112 1.15 -1.82 -2.93
CA VAL A 112 -0.08 -1.82 -3.74
C VAL A 112 -1.01 -2.96 -3.32
N LEU A 113 -0.48 -4.18 -3.16
CA LEU A 113 -1.29 -5.32 -2.75
C LEU A 113 -1.82 -5.14 -1.32
N ARG A 114 -1.02 -4.62 -0.39
CA ARG A 114 -1.46 -4.34 0.99
C ARG A 114 -2.59 -3.31 1.01
N GLN A 115 -2.45 -2.22 0.25
CA GLN A 115 -3.49 -1.20 0.14
C GLN A 115 -4.80 -1.79 -0.40
N PHE A 116 -4.72 -2.56 -1.50
CA PHE A 116 -5.86 -3.26 -2.07
C PHE A 116 -6.53 -4.20 -1.05
N LEU A 117 -5.74 -5.04 -0.37
CA LEU A 117 -6.26 -6.00 0.60
C LEU A 117 -6.90 -5.32 1.81
N ASN A 118 -6.39 -4.16 2.25
CA ASN A 118 -7.01 -3.36 3.31
C ASN A 118 -8.38 -2.82 2.87
N THR A 119 -8.47 -2.19 1.69
CA THR A 119 -9.76 -1.72 1.13
C THR A 119 -10.74 -2.89 0.99
N ARG A 120 -10.26 -4.04 0.50
CA ARG A 120 -11.08 -5.24 0.33
C ARG A 120 -11.55 -5.80 1.67
N SER A 121 -10.69 -5.82 2.68
CA SER A 121 -11.02 -6.25 4.05
C SER A 121 -12.19 -5.44 4.61
N ASP A 122 -12.14 -4.12 4.51
CA ASP A 122 -13.21 -3.23 4.95
C ASP A 122 -14.52 -3.48 4.21
N GLY A 123 -14.45 -3.72 2.89
CA GLY A 123 -15.60 -4.08 2.06
C GLY A 123 -16.25 -5.41 2.50
N VAL A 124 -15.43 -6.45 2.72
CA VAL A 124 -15.90 -7.78 3.15
C VAL A 124 -16.47 -7.72 4.57
N ALA A 125 -15.86 -6.98 5.49
CA ALA A 125 -16.39 -6.80 6.84
C ALA A 125 -17.80 -6.16 6.83
N LYS A 126 -17.99 -5.10 6.05
CA LYS A 126 -19.30 -4.46 5.86
C LYS A 126 -20.30 -5.39 5.18
N LEU A 127 -19.86 -6.23 4.26
CA LEU A 127 -20.70 -7.23 3.61
C LEU A 127 -21.22 -8.25 4.64
N MET A 128 -20.34 -8.76 5.50
CA MET A 128 -20.70 -9.69 6.58
C MET A 128 -21.69 -9.07 7.56
N GLU A 129 -21.46 -7.82 7.98
CA GLU A 129 -22.39 -7.10 8.86
C GLU A 129 -23.80 -7.02 8.25
N ARG A 130 -23.89 -6.61 6.98
CA ARG A 130 -25.16 -6.47 6.26
C ARG A 130 -25.85 -7.81 6.03
N LEU A 131 -25.10 -8.85 5.68
CA LEU A 131 -25.62 -10.22 5.56
C LEU A 131 -26.17 -10.72 6.90
N GLY A 132 -25.44 -10.49 7.99
CA GLY A 132 -25.88 -10.83 9.35
C GLY A 132 -27.19 -10.13 9.73
N LYS A 133 -27.32 -8.84 9.41
CA LYS A 133 -28.56 -8.07 9.62
C LYS A 133 -29.74 -8.64 8.83
N ALA A 134 -29.55 -8.92 7.54
CA ALA A 134 -30.58 -9.51 6.68
C ALA A 134 -31.03 -10.89 7.21
N CYS A 135 -30.08 -11.74 7.62
CA CYS A 135 -30.37 -13.04 8.26
C CYS A 135 -31.15 -12.86 9.57
N GLY A 136 -30.76 -11.93 10.43
CA GLY A 136 -31.47 -11.65 11.69
C GLY A 136 -32.91 -11.16 11.49
N HIS A 137 -33.16 -10.37 10.44
CA HIS A 137 -34.52 -9.98 10.02
C HIS A 137 -35.36 -11.18 9.58
N LEU A 138 -34.79 -12.09 8.79
CA LEU A 138 -35.47 -13.33 8.38
C LEU A 138 -35.80 -14.24 9.56
N GLU A 139 -34.90 -14.37 10.53
CA GLU A 139 -35.10 -15.17 11.75
C GLU A 139 -36.20 -14.60 12.65
N SER A 140 -36.25 -13.27 12.74
CA SER A 140 -37.26 -12.53 13.49
C SER A 140 -38.63 -12.45 12.78
N GLY A 141 -38.73 -13.01 11.56
CA GLY A 141 -39.96 -12.96 10.75
C GLY A 141 -40.24 -11.60 10.09
N ARG A 142 -39.30 -10.66 10.14
CA ARG A 142 -39.40 -9.33 9.51
C ARG A 142 -39.03 -9.40 8.03
N CYS A 143 -39.94 -9.99 7.25
CA CYS A 143 -39.67 -10.36 5.85
C CYS A 143 -39.41 -9.17 4.93
N ASP A 144 -40.18 -8.08 5.06
CA ASP A 144 -40.03 -6.92 4.19
C ASP A 144 -38.73 -6.14 4.47
N ASP A 145 -38.34 -6.06 5.76
CA ASP A 145 -37.06 -5.47 6.15
C ASP A 145 -35.88 -6.30 5.61
N ALA A 146 -35.98 -7.63 5.70
CA ALA A 146 -34.97 -8.53 5.14
C ALA A 146 -34.86 -8.37 3.62
N LEU A 147 -35.97 -8.38 2.89
CA LEU A 147 -35.96 -8.20 1.43
C LEU A 147 -35.34 -6.87 1.01
N ARG A 148 -35.62 -5.79 1.75
CA ARG A 148 -35.00 -4.48 1.52
C ARG A 148 -33.49 -4.53 1.74
N ASP A 149 -33.05 -5.11 2.85
CA ASP A 149 -31.62 -5.26 3.15
C ASP A 149 -30.90 -6.15 2.11
N ILE A 150 -31.55 -7.22 1.62
CA ILE A 150 -31.02 -8.09 0.56
C ILE A 150 -30.92 -7.36 -0.78
N GLN A 151 -31.89 -6.52 -1.13
CA GLN A 151 -31.80 -5.69 -2.33
C GLN A 151 -30.59 -4.75 -2.26
N HIS A 152 -30.40 -4.07 -1.11
CA HIS A 152 -29.23 -3.23 -0.90
C HIS A 152 -27.91 -4.00 -0.86
N LEU A 153 -27.94 -5.28 -0.47
CA LEU A 153 -26.77 -6.17 -0.54
C LEU A 153 -26.36 -6.46 -1.99
N CYS A 154 -27.30 -6.65 -2.92
CA CYS A 154 -26.98 -6.82 -4.34
C CYS A 154 -26.18 -5.62 -4.89
N ASP A 155 -26.66 -4.40 -4.61
CA ASP A 155 -25.99 -3.17 -5.04
C ASP A 155 -24.62 -3.02 -4.38
N PHE A 156 -24.53 -3.36 -3.09
CA PHE A 156 -23.29 -3.24 -2.32
C PHE A 156 -22.21 -4.22 -2.80
N VAL A 157 -22.56 -5.47 -3.10
CA VAL A 157 -21.62 -6.46 -3.63
C VAL A 157 -21.16 -6.07 -5.04
N PHE A 158 -22.06 -5.51 -5.86
CA PHE A 158 -21.67 -4.94 -7.15
C PHE A 158 -20.66 -3.79 -6.98
N HIS A 159 -20.87 -2.91 -6.00
CA HIS A 159 -19.91 -1.84 -5.71
C HIS A 159 -18.55 -2.36 -5.26
N ILE A 160 -18.51 -3.39 -4.40
CA ILE A 160 -17.24 -4.04 -4.01
C ILE A 160 -16.52 -4.61 -5.24
N TRP A 161 -17.28 -5.25 -6.15
CA TRP A 161 -16.73 -5.78 -7.39
C TRP A 161 -16.17 -4.65 -8.27
N GLU A 162 -16.94 -3.59 -8.51
CA GLU A 162 -16.54 -2.44 -9.33
C GLU A 162 -15.29 -1.73 -8.78
N GLN A 163 -15.22 -1.52 -7.46
CA GLN A 163 -14.04 -0.93 -6.83
C GLN A 163 -12.78 -1.78 -7.08
N GLY A 164 -12.89 -3.10 -7.01
CA GLY A 164 -11.76 -3.98 -7.32
C GLY A 164 -11.29 -3.87 -8.77
N GLU A 165 -12.20 -3.68 -9.73
CA GLU A 165 -11.83 -3.44 -11.13
C GLU A 165 -11.15 -2.08 -11.31
N ILE A 166 -11.65 -1.03 -10.64
CA ILE A 166 -11.03 0.31 -10.68
C ILE A 166 -9.62 0.28 -10.08
N GLU A 167 -9.42 -0.40 -8.96
CA GLU A 167 -8.09 -0.55 -8.33
C GLU A 167 -7.15 -1.37 -9.23
N SER A 168 -7.65 -2.42 -9.86
CA SER A 168 -6.91 -3.20 -10.88
C SER A 168 -6.49 -2.35 -12.07
N ASP A 169 -7.39 -1.49 -12.57
CA ASP A 169 -7.11 -0.59 -13.69
C ASP A 169 -6.06 0.48 -13.32
N ARG A 170 -6.01 0.92 -12.05
CA ARG A 170 -4.99 1.83 -11.54
C ARG A 170 -3.62 1.17 -11.39
N ASN A 171 -3.58 -0.11 -11.02
CA ASN A 171 -2.35 -0.85 -10.78
C ASN A 171 -2.31 -2.20 -11.54
N PRO A 172 -2.39 -2.19 -12.88
CA PRO A 172 -2.57 -3.41 -13.68
C PRO A 172 -1.34 -4.33 -13.67
N GLN A 173 -0.19 -3.81 -13.26
CA GLN A 173 1.06 -4.56 -13.19
C GLN A 173 1.15 -5.46 -11.95
N VAL A 174 0.40 -5.12 -10.89
CA VAL A 174 0.41 -5.81 -9.60
C VAL A 174 -0.88 -6.61 -9.42
N LEU A 175 -2.03 -5.94 -9.56
CA LEU A 175 -3.30 -6.53 -9.13
C LEU A 175 -3.92 -7.46 -10.16
N ARG A 176 -3.54 -7.39 -11.45
CA ARG A 176 -4.21 -8.14 -12.51
C ARG A 176 -4.18 -9.67 -12.33
N GLN A 177 -3.15 -10.20 -11.67
CA GLN A 177 -3.06 -11.62 -11.32
C GLN A 177 -3.75 -11.92 -9.98
N SER A 178 -3.39 -11.16 -8.94
CA SER A 178 -3.84 -11.38 -7.57
C SER A 178 -5.34 -11.11 -7.36
N LEU A 179 -5.98 -10.34 -8.24
CA LEU A 179 -7.38 -9.91 -8.11
C LEU A 179 -8.39 -10.90 -8.73
N ASN A 180 -7.95 -11.77 -9.66
CA ASN A 180 -8.86 -12.64 -10.43
C ASN A 180 -9.70 -13.56 -9.54
N HIS A 181 -9.05 -14.31 -8.63
CA HIS A 181 -9.74 -15.25 -7.76
C HIS A 181 -10.71 -14.55 -6.78
N ARG A 182 -10.33 -13.35 -6.30
CA ARG A 182 -11.14 -12.54 -5.37
C ARG A 182 -12.36 -11.92 -6.04
N GLN A 183 -12.26 -11.53 -7.30
CA GLN A 183 -13.42 -11.06 -8.06
C GLN A 183 -14.38 -12.19 -8.42
N ILE A 184 -13.86 -13.37 -8.75
CA ILE A 184 -14.71 -14.56 -8.98
C ILE A 184 -15.49 -14.91 -7.70
N ALA A 185 -14.84 -14.85 -6.53
CA ALA A 185 -15.50 -15.10 -5.24
C ALA A 185 -16.66 -14.13 -5.00
N ILE A 186 -16.46 -12.84 -5.30
CA ILE A 186 -17.46 -11.79 -5.08
C ILE A 186 -18.59 -11.83 -6.12
N ALA A 187 -18.28 -12.14 -7.38
CA ALA A 187 -19.30 -12.42 -8.39
C ALA A 187 -20.16 -13.64 -8.01
N THR A 188 -19.54 -14.68 -7.45
CA THR A 188 -20.27 -15.85 -6.94
C THR A 188 -21.19 -15.48 -5.78
N GLN A 189 -20.74 -14.63 -4.85
CA GLN A 189 -21.57 -14.13 -3.75
C GLN A 189 -22.76 -13.31 -4.27
N LYS A 190 -22.54 -12.43 -5.25
CA LYS A 190 -23.62 -11.67 -5.92
C LYS A 190 -24.71 -12.59 -6.45
N GLY A 191 -24.32 -13.61 -7.23
CA GLY A 191 -25.28 -14.57 -7.78
C GLY A 191 -26.09 -15.30 -6.70
N ARG A 192 -25.47 -15.67 -5.57
CA ARG A 192 -26.18 -16.29 -4.43
C ARG A 192 -27.19 -15.35 -3.78
N ILE A 193 -26.81 -14.10 -3.56
CA ILE A 193 -27.69 -13.08 -2.95
C ILE A 193 -28.87 -12.76 -3.88
N GLU A 194 -28.65 -12.68 -5.20
CA GLU A 194 -29.71 -12.48 -6.19
C GLU A 194 -30.69 -13.66 -6.21
N VAL A 195 -30.17 -14.90 -6.19
CA VAL A 195 -31.02 -16.10 -6.10
C VAL A 195 -31.80 -16.12 -4.78
N ALA A 196 -31.21 -15.69 -3.67
CA ALA A 196 -31.90 -15.57 -2.39
C ALA A 196 -33.05 -14.55 -2.47
N LEU A 197 -32.79 -13.37 -3.02
CA LEU A 197 -33.76 -12.31 -3.22
C LEU A 197 -34.98 -12.82 -4.01
N GLN A 198 -34.73 -13.42 -5.17
CA GLN A 198 -35.80 -13.95 -6.04
C GLN A 198 -36.64 -15.02 -5.34
N ASN A 199 -36.01 -15.94 -4.60
CA ASN A 199 -36.71 -17.01 -3.91
C ASN A 199 -37.54 -16.51 -2.72
N LEU A 200 -37.02 -15.53 -1.97
CA LEU A 200 -37.73 -14.93 -0.85
C LEU A 200 -38.89 -14.05 -1.31
N GLN A 201 -38.74 -13.30 -2.41
CA GLN A 201 -39.83 -12.56 -3.05
C GLN A 201 -40.96 -13.49 -3.50
N LYS A 202 -40.62 -14.59 -4.19
CA LYS A 202 -41.60 -15.63 -4.59
C LYS A 202 -42.33 -16.24 -3.39
N ALA A 203 -41.62 -16.48 -2.29
CA ALA A 203 -42.22 -17.02 -1.06
C ALA A 203 -43.20 -16.03 -0.41
N ARG A 204 -42.84 -14.73 -0.38
CA ARG A 204 -43.72 -13.65 0.10
C ARG A 204 -44.98 -13.55 -0.76
N ASP A 205 -44.82 -13.44 -2.07
CA ASP A 205 -45.93 -13.19 -3.00
C ASP A 205 -46.93 -14.36 -3.07
N ALA A 206 -46.44 -15.59 -2.86
CA ALA A 206 -47.28 -16.77 -2.76
C ALA A 206 -48.03 -16.90 -1.41
N GLY A 207 -47.87 -15.96 -0.47
CA GLY A 207 -48.39 -16.08 0.89
C GLY A 207 -47.79 -17.24 1.69
N LYS A 208 -46.68 -17.81 1.20
CA LYS A 208 -45.98 -18.97 1.76
C LYS A 208 -44.90 -18.55 2.75
N ILE A 209 -45.18 -17.53 3.55
CA ILE A 209 -44.35 -17.12 4.70
C ILE A 209 -44.58 -18.09 5.87
N LYS A 210 -44.51 -19.39 5.60
CA LYS A 210 -44.37 -20.43 6.62
C LYS A 210 -42.96 -20.98 6.47
N LYS A 211 -42.25 -21.16 7.58
CA LYS A 211 -40.85 -21.63 7.66
C LYS A 211 -40.56 -22.92 6.85
N SER A 212 -41.58 -23.66 6.41
CA SER A 212 -41.53 -24.90 5.63
C SER A 212 -41.67 -24.75 4.10
N ALA A 213 -41.86 -23.53 3.57
CA ALA A 213 -41.93 -23.34 2.13
C ALA A 213 -40.54 -23.52 1.48
N TYR A 214 -40.45 -24.39 0.49
CA TYR A 214 -39.18 -24.73 -0.19
C TYR A 214 -38.38 -23.49 -0.63
N SER A 215 -39.04 -22.51 -1.28
CA SER A 215 -38.39 -21.26 -1.72
C SER A 215 -37.86 -20.41 -0.55
N TRP A 216 -38.52 -20.43 0.61
CA TRP A 216 -38.05 -19.73 1.80
C TRP A 216 -36.79 -20.39 2.38
N LEU A 217 -36.77 -21.72 2.44
CA LEU A 217 -35.61 -22.49 2.90
C LEU A 217 -34.40 -22.25 1.99
N VAL A 218 -34.58 -22.38 0.66
CA VAL A 218 -33.52 -22.16 -0.33
C VAL A 218 -32.97 -20.74 -0.24
N GLY A 219 -33.83 -19.73 -0.09
CA GLY A 219 -33.38 -18.34 0.06
C GLY A 219 -32.50 -18.12 1.29
N ARG A 220 -32.87 -18.72 2.44
CA ARG A 220 -32.05 -18.67 3.66
C ARG A 220 -30.72 -19.41 3.51
N GLU A 221 -30.73 -20.59 2.89
CA GLU A 221 -29.51 -21.37 2.64
C GLU A 221 -28.53 -20.60 1.76
N GLN A 222 -28.99 -19.93 0.71
CA GLN A 222 -28.11 -19.13 -0.15
C GLN A 222 -27.47 -17.95 0.60
N LEU A 223 -28.20 -17.27 1.49
CA LEU A 223 -27.64 -16.19 2.31
C LEU A 223 -26.64 -16.72 3.34
N ALA A 224 -26.92 -17.86 3.97
CA ALA A 224 -25.98 -18.53 4.87
C ALA A 224 -24.69 -18.91 4.12
N HIS A 225 -24.79 -19.46 2.92
CA HIS A 225 -23.62 -19.75 2.08
C HIS A 225 -22.84 -18.51 1.67
N ALA A 226 -23.53 -17.40 1.35
CA ALA A 226 -22.88 -16.13 1.04
C ALA A 226 -22.12 -15.58 2.27
N PHE A 227 -22.71 -15.68 3.46
CA PHE A 227 -22.08 -15.28 4.71
C PHE A 227 -20.82 -16.10 5.01
N GLU A 228 -20.92 -17.44 4.93
CA GLU A 228 -19.75 -18.31 5.12
C GLU A 228 -18.67 -18.02 4.09
N SER A 229 -19.03 -17.81 2.83
CA SER A 229 -18.07 -17.47 1.78
C SER A 229 -17.36 -16.13 2.05
N ALA A 230 -18.08 -15.12 2.55
CA ALA A 230 -17.50 -13.83 2.93
C ALA A 230 -16.54 -13.98 4.11
N LYS A 231 -16.85 -14.84 5.07
CA LYS A 231 -15.96 -15.18 6.18
C LYS A 231 -14.66 -15.84 5.71
N HIS A 232 -14.75 -16.84 4.83
CA HIS A 232 -13.57 -17.48 4.25
C HIS A 232 -12.70 -16.50 3.47
N GLU A 233 -13.32 -15.56 2.74
CA GLU A 233 -12.61 -14.49 2.04
C GLU A 233 -11.89 -13.57 3.03
N ALA A 234 -12.54 -13.15 4.12
CA ALA A 234 -11.93 -12.35 5.17
C ALA A 234 -10.71 -13.05 5.80
N GLU A 235 -10.83 -14.34 6.13
CA GLU A 235 -9.73 -15.14 6.66
C GLU A 235 -8.58 -15.28 5.64
N ALA A 236 -8.89 -15.40 4.35
CA ALA A 236 -7.89 -15.44 3.28
C ALA A 236 -7.17 -14.11 3.09
N ILE A 237 -7.89 -12.97 3.17
CA ILE A 237 -7.32 -11.63 3.15
C ILE A 237 -6.41 -11.45 4.36
N GLU A 238 -6.87 -11.79 5.56
CA GLU A 238 -6.09 -11.65 6.79
C GLU A 238 -4.81 -12.52 6.74
N ARG A 239 -4.91 -13.75 6.25
CA ARG A 239 -3.74 -14.63 6.06
C ARG A 239 -2.71 -14.00 5.12
N GLN A 240 -3.14 -13.47 3.98
CA GLN A 240 -2.25 -12.79 3.05
C GLN A 240 -1.68 -11.50 3.62
N LEU A 241 -2.47 -10.69 4.34
CA LEU A 241 -1.97 -9.51 5.03
C LEU A 241 -0.91 -9.87 6.08
N ARG A 242 -1.07 -10.98 6.80
CA ARG A 242 -0.06 -11.50 7.73
C ARG A 242 1.21 -11.98 7.02
N GLN A 243 1.10 -12.57 5.82
CA GLN A 243 2.24 -12.98 5.00
C GLN A 243 2.98 -11.76 4.38
N LEU A 244 2.24 -10.70 4.04
CA LEU A 244 2.77 -9.42 3.55
C LEU A 244 3.28 -8.51 4.66
N SER A 245 2.84 -8.77 5.90
CA SER A 245 3.46 -8.25 7.10
C SER A 245 4.77 -9.00 7.32
N PRO A 246 5.85 -8.34 7.76
CA PRO A 246 7.09 -9.05 8.04
C PRO A 246 6.81 -10.19 9.02
N PRO A 247 7.29 -11.44 8.78
CA PRO A 247 7.31 -12.42 9.84
C PRO A 247 8.15 -11.84 10.97
N LEU A 248 7.59 -11.78 12.18
CA LEU A 248 8.27 -11.32 13.38
C LEU A 248 9.55 -12.12 13.72
N TYR A 249 9.88 -13.18 12.97
CA TYR A 249 11.18 -13.84 13.04
C TYR A 249 11.59 -14.42 11.68
N ARG A 250 12.36 -13.64 10.91
CA ARG A 250 13.54 -14.13 10.20
C ARG A 250 14.49 -12.94 10.01
N ALA A 251 15.34 -12.74 11.03
CA ALA A 251 16.57 -11.99 10.91
C ALA A 251 17.51 -12.69 9.90
N GLN A 252 18.41 -11.92 9.27
CA GLN A 252 19.29 -12.21 8.12
C GLN A 252 18.60 -12.00 6.76
N ASP A 253 18.72 -10.90 6.04
CA ASP A 253 19.49 -9.65 6.20
C ASP A 253 18.49 -8.49 6.03
N SER A 254 17.89 -8.06 7.14
CA SER A 254 17.25 -6.76 7.13
C SER A 254 18.38 -5.74 7.12
N VAL A 255 18.32 -4.77 6.21
CA VAL A 255 18.70 -3.41 6.61
C VAL A 255 17.85 -3.15 7.83
N THR A 256 18.42 -3.36 9.02
CA THR A 256 17.92 -2.73 10.23
C THR A 256 17.88 -1.27 9.86
N VAL A 257 16.68 -0.76 9.56
CA VAL A 257 16.43 0.66 9.68
C VAL A 257 16.61 0.89 11.16
N GLN A 258 17.84 1.21 11.55
CA GLN A 258 18.11 1.66 12.90
C GLN A 258 17.19 2.87 13.09
N ARG A 259 16.56 2.92 14.26
CA ARG A 259 15.76 4.08 14.59
C ARG A 259 16.75 5.15 15.06
N PRO A 260 16.59 6.42 14.64
CA PRO A 260 17.53 7.44 15.06
C PRO A 260 17.50 7.60 16.58
N GLN A 261 18.66 7.66 17.21
CA GLN A 261 18.76 8.12 18.58
C GLN A 261 18.33 9.59 18.67
N VAL A 262 17.95 10.05 19.86
CA VAL A 262 17.41 11.42 20.04
C VAL A 262 18.44 12.49 19.65
N ASP A 263 19.71 12.26 19.99
CA ASP A 263 20.86 13.09 19.57
C ASP A 263 21.02 13.14 18.05
N GLN A 264 20.89 12.00 17.36
CA GLN A 264 20.89 11.93 15.90
C GLN A 264 19.73 12.73 15.28
N VAL A 265 18.51 12.64 15.82
CA VAL A 265 17.36 13.43 15.34
C VAL A 265 17.64 14.93 15.45
N PHE A 266 18.12 15.36 16.61
CA PHE A 266 18.38 16.77 16.87
C PHE A 266 19.56 17.32 16.06
N LEU A 267 20.60 16.52 15.80
CA LEU A 267 21.68 16.85 14.88
C LEU A 267 21.14 17.09 13.47
N LEU A 268 20.33 16.17 12.93
CA LEU A 268 19.77 16.30 11.60
C LEU A 268 18.83 17.51 11.48
N CYS A 269 18.01 17.77 12.50
CA CYS A 269 17.19 18.99 12.56
C CYS A 269 18.06 20.26 12.51
N PHE A 270 19.19 20.28 13.23
CA PHE A 270 20.10 21.42 13.21
C PHE A 270 20.77 21.61 11.83
N ILE A 271 21.17 20.52 11.17
CA ILE A 271 21.71 20.54 9.80
C ILE A 271 20.67 21.09 8.82
N LEU A 272 19.43 20.58 8.85
CA LEU A 272 18.33 21.06 8.02
C LEU A 272 18.09 22.56 8.23
N LEU A 273 18.07 23.01 9.48
CA LEU A 273 17.86 24.40 9.83
C LEU A 273 18.99 25.31 9.29
N SER A 274 20.23 24.82 9.31
CA SER A 274 21.41 25.55 8.79
C SER A 274 21.41 25.75 7.28
N GLN A 275 20.73 24.88 6.52
CA GLN A 275 20.61 25.00 5.06
C GLN A 275 19.56 26.05 4.63
N LEU A 276 18.69 26.48 5.53
CA LEU A 276 17.56 27.38 5.22
C LEU A 276 17.88 28.88 5.39
N GLU A 277 19.14 29.24 5.65
CA GLU A 277 19.53 30.62 5.94
C GLU A 277 20.69 31.12 5.05
N ASP A 278 20.48 32.27 4.40
CA ASP A 278 21.45 32.90 3.49
C ASP A 278 22.44 33.86 4.19
N SER A 279 22.20 34.31 5.44
CA SER A 279 22.89 35.50 5.98
C SER A 279 23.66 35.39 7.31
N ALA A 280 23.61 34.29 8.08
CA ALA A 280 24.38 34.13 9.34
C ALA A 280 25.52 33.10 9.27
N ILE A 281 26.16 33.01 8.10
CA ILE A 281 27.11 31.96 7.71
C ILE A 281 28.26 31.72 8.71
N LEU A 282 28.75 32.72 9.45
CA LEU A 282 29.96 32.53 10.28
C LEU A 282 29.66 31.89 11.65
N LYS A 283 28.66 32.39 12.39
CA LYS A 283 28.35 31.89 13.73
C LYS A 283 27.68 30.51 13.68
N MET A 284 26.78 30.31 12.71
CA MET A 284 26.17 28.99 12.49
C MET A 284 27.17 27.96 12.01
N ARG A 285 28.13 28.31 11.15
CA ARG A 285 29.18 27.35 10.77
C ARG A 285 30.05 26.97 11.95
N SER A 286 30.38 27.89 12.86
CA SER A 286 31.12 27.52 14.07
C SER A 286 30.31 26.63 15.01
N GLU A 287 29.03 26.95 15.24
CA GLU A 287 28.14 26.14 16.09
C GLU A 287 27.82 24.77 15.46
N LEU A 288 27.69 24.71 14.13
CA LEU A 288 27.53 23.47 13.38
C LEU A 288 28.79 22.61 13.44
N CYS A 289 29.98 23.20 13.21
CA CYS A 289 31.24 22.48 13.35
C CYS A 289 31.45 21.94 14.77
N GLU A 290 31.06 22.71 15.79
CA GLU A 290 31.08 22.27 17.17
C GLU A 290 30.11 21.08 17.39
N LYS A 291 28.84 21.22 17.02
CA LYS A 291 27.82 20.15 17.17
C LYS A 291 28.10 18.90 16.34
N LEU A 292 28.73 19.05 15.17
CA LEU A 292 29.21 17.92 14.36
C LEU A 292 30.36 17.16 15.04
N SER A 293 31.12 17.79 15.92
CA SER A 293 32.19 17.13 16.66
C SER A 293 31.71 16.38 17.92
N TRP A 294 30.44 16.57 18.31
CA TRP A 294 29.86 16.02 19.53
C TRP A 294 29.53 14.53 19.39
N GLY A 295 29.96 13.73 20.38
CA GLY A 295 29.44 12.38 20.58
C GLY A 295 28.21 12.36 21.48
N SER A 296 27.61 11.19 21.70
CA SER A 296 26.37 11.06 22.48
C SER A 296 26.46 11.62 23.90
N LYS A 297 27.65 11.60 24.54
CA LYS A 297 27.85 12.19 25.88
C LYS A 297 27.76 13.71 25.88
N ASP A 298 28.26 14.36 24.83
CA ASP A 298 28.19 15.82 24.69
C ASP A 298 26.74 16.25 24.46
N TRP A 299 26.00 15.50 23.65
CA TRP A 299 24.56 15.68 23.46
C TRP A 299 23.74 15.47 24.73
N GLU A 300 24.05 14.45 25.53
CA GLU A 300 23.40 14.21 26.82
C GLU A 300 23.60 15.39 27.78
N LEU A 301 24.82 15.94 27.85
CA LEU A 301 25.12 17.12 28.66
C LEU A 301 24.37 18.36 28.16
N GLU A 302 24.28 18.56 26.85
CA GLU A 302 23.51 19.66 26.27
C GLU A 302 22.02 19.53 26.60
N PHE A 303 21.44 18.34 26.45
CA PHE A 303 20.04 18.10 26.79
C PHE A 303 19.77 18.37 28.26
N GLN A 304 20.60 17.86 29.18
CA GLN A 304 20.49 18.16 30.61
C GLN A 304 20.52 19.67 30.90
N ARG A 305 21.47 20.40 30.30
CA ARG A 305 21.56 21.86 30.46
C ARG A 305 20.32 22.59 29.97
N THR A 306 19.75 22.16 28.84
CA THR A 306 18.56 22.80 28.27
C THR A 306 17.27 22.43 29.00
N ASP A 307 17.16 21.20 29.49
CA ASP A 307 15.96 20.69 30.17
C ASP A 307 15.85 21.22 31.61
N ASP A 308 16.98 21.58 32.24
CA ASP A 308 17.03 22.23 33.56
C ASP A 308 16.56 23.71 33.55
N ILE A 309 16.43 24.32 32.37
CA ILE A 309 15.97 25.71 32.21
C ILE A 309 14.46 25.69 31.96
N PRO A 310 13.63 26.36 32.79
CA PRO A 310 12.20 26.45 32.56
C PRO A 310 11.88 27.06 31.18
N ILE A 311 11.07 26.35 30.40
CA ILE A 311 10.70 26.79 29.04
C ILE A 311 9.76 28.01 29.13
N GLU A 312 10.23 29.17 28.67
CA GLU A 312 9.42 30.39 28.55
C GLU A 312 8.66 30.42 27.21
N TYR A 313 7.57 29.67 27.09
CA TYR A 313 6.75 29.62 25.87
C TYR A 313 6.29 31.00 25.36
N HIS A 314 6.09 31.97 26.26
CA HIS A 314 5.78 33.35 25.88
C HIS A 314 6.93 34.07 25.16
N ALA A 315 8.18 33.84 25.57
CA ALA A 315 9.35 34.42 24.91
C ALA A 315 9.55 33.79 23.54
N ILE A 316 9.37 32.46 23.43
CA ILE A 316 9.49 31.73 22.17
C ILE A 316 8.36 32.10 21.21
N SER A 317 7.12 32.18 21.66
CA SER A 317 5.98 32.66 20.85
C SER A 317 6.21 34.09 20.35
N ARG A 318 6.78 34.97 21.19
CA ARG A 318 7.15 36.33 20.78
C ARG A 318 8.23 36.29 19.69
N TYR A 319 9.27 35.48 19.86
CA TYR A 319 10.32 35.28 18.86
C TYR A 319 9.76 34.77 17.53
N LEU A 320 9.00 33.67 17.54
CA LEU A 320 8.43 33.06 16.35
C LEU A 320 7.49 34.02 15.60
N ARG A 321 6.74 34.86 16.31
CA ARG A 321 5.88 35.89 15.69
C ARG A 321 6.64 36.92 14.86
N HIS A 322 7.90 37.16 15.18
CA HIS A 322 8.76 38.07 14.43
C HIS A 322 9.44 37.41 13.22
N ALA A 323 9.33 36.08 13.09
CA ALA A 323 9.83 35.34 11.94
C ALA A 323 8.84 35.44 10.77
N ALA A 324 9.36 35.71 9.56
CA ALA A 324 8.55 35.82 8.34
C ALA A 324 7.72 34.54 8.06
N GLN A 325 8.21 33.40 8.55
CA GLN A 325 7.57 32.08 8.42
C GLN A 325 6.23 31.99 9.14
N PHE A 326 6.00 32.83 10.14
CA PHE A 326 4.77 32.86 10.93
C PHE A 326 3.88 34.06 10.56
N GLU A 327 4.22 34.78 9.49
CA GLU A 327 3.41 35.90 9.01
C GLU A 327 2.03 35.40 8.56
N GLY A 328 0.97 35.85 9.25
CA GLY A 328 -0.42 35.38 9.03
C GLY A 328 -0.89 34.28 9.99
N HIS A 329 -0.02 33.70 10.81
CA HIS A 329 -0.38 32.74 11.86
C HIS A 329 -0.04 33.31 13.24
N VAL A 330 -1.06 33.69 14.02
CA VAL A 330 -0.85 34.27 15.36
C VAL A 330 -0.57 33.15 16.36
N SER A 331 0.65 32.62 16.37
CA SER A 331 1.04 31.58 17.33
C SER A 331 0.97 32.14 18.76
N GLN A 332 -0.04 31.72 19.51
CA GLN A 332 -0.12 31.99 20.94
C GLN A 332 0.82 31.04 21.70
N ALA A 333 1.22 31.41 22.92
CA ALA A 333 2.16 30.59 23.70
C ALA A 333 1.61 29.18 23.96
N ASP A 334 0.31 29.06 24.24
CA ASP A 334 -0.36 27.79 24.48
C ASP A 334 -0.36 26.86 23.25
N GLU A 335 -0.47 27.42 22.04
CA GLU A 335 -0.40 26.67 20.79
C GLU A 335 1.01 26.17 20.52
N VAL A 336 2.02 27.02 20.77
CA VAL A 336 3.44 26.66 20.66
C VAL A 336 3.80 25.59 21.68
N GLU A 337 3.29 25.68 22.91
CA GLU A 337 3.48 24.67 23.95
C GLU A 337 2.87 23.33 23.54
N LYS A 338 1.63 23.33 23.06
CA LYS A 338 0.95 22.11 22.62
C LYS A 338 1.68 21.47 21.43
N GLN A 339 2.05 22.28 20.44
CA GLN A 339 2.76 21.80 19.26
C GLN A 339 4.13 21.22 19.62
N TYR A 340 4.88 21.89 20.49
CA TYR A 340 6.17 21.36 20.95
C TYR A 340 6.01 20.03 21.69
N LYS A 341 5.04 19.91 22.61
CA LYS A 341 4.81 18.65 23.34
C LYS A 341 4.50 17.49 22.39
N SER A 342 3.67 17.71 21.37
CA SER A 342 3.39 16.71 20.33
C SER A 342 4.65 16.39 19.51
N LEU A 343 5.44 17.39 19.13
CA LEU A 343 6.68 17.18 18.37
C LEU A 343 7.73 16.41 19.19
N ALA A 344 7.95 16.78 20.46
CA ALA A 344 8.88 16.10 21.35
C ALA A 344 8.46 14.65 21.62
N ALA A 345 7.17 14.40 21.85
CA ALA A 345 6.63 13.04 21.98
C ALA A 345 6.81 12.23 20.68
N GLY A 346 6.64 12.87 19.52
CA GLY A 346 6.90 12.29 18.21
C GLY A 346 8.36 11.89 18.00
N VAL A 347 9.30 12.78 18.34
CA VAL A 347 10.75 12.51 18.32
C VAL A 347 11.08 11.30 19.20
N LEU A 348 10.56 11.26 20.43
CA LEU A 348 10.74 10.10 21.28
C LEU A 348 10.19 8.84 20.60
N SER A 349 8.95 8.88 20.08
CA SER A 349 8.32 7.70 19.47
C SER A 349 9.07 7.10 18.27
N MET A 350 9.78 7.92 17.51
CA MET A 350 10.59 7.46 16.36
C MET A 350 11.98 6.96 16.76
N SER A 351 12.43 7.25 17.98
CA SER A 351 13.76 6.88 18.45
C SER A 351 13.86 5.44 18.96
N GLU A 352 15.08 4.89 18.91
CA GLU A 352 15.36 3.47 19.19
C GLU A 352 14.95 3.03 20.60
N ASN A 353 15.05 3.93 21.58
CA ASN A 353 14.86 3.62 23.00
C ASN A 353 13.44 3.91 23.53
N ALA A 354 12.46 4.21 22.67
CA ALA A 354 11.14 4.60 23.13
C ALA A 354 10.18 3.43 23.35
N VAL A 355 9.49 3.49 24.50
CA VAL A 355 8.27 2.70 24.76
C VAL A 355 7.19 3.22 23.80
N ILE A 356 6.59 2.33 23.00
CA ILE A 356 5.51 2.69 22.07
C ILE A 356 4.35 3.30 22.87
N GLN A 357 4.25 4.63 22.85
CA GLN A 357 3.14 5.38 23.42
C GLN A 357 2.39 6.08 22.30
N VAL A 358 1.07 6.15 22.43
CA VAL A 358 0.19 6.92 21.54
C VAL A 358 0.45 8.40 21.83
N ALA A 359 1.30 9.04 21.03
CA ALA A 359 1.53 10.48 21.11
C ALA A 359 0.29 11.23 20.59
N ASP A 360 -0.08 12.32 21.24
CA ASP A 360 -1.10 13.22 20.71
C ASP A 360 -0.64 13.77 19.35
N PRO A 361 -1.44 13.65 18.29
CA PRO A 361 -1.03 14.07 16.96
C PRO A 361 -0.70 15.57 16.96
N LYS A 362 0.43 15.92 16.32
CA LYS A 362 0.79 17.31 16.07
C LYS A 362 -0.31 18.01 15.25
N SER A 363 -0.45 19.32 15.40
CA SER A 363 -1.39 20.10 14.59
C SER A 363 -0.91 20.20 13.15
N GLU A 364 -1.84 20.00 12.21
CA GLU A 364 -1.64 20.16 10.75
C GLU A 364 -1.58 21.63 10.32
N THR A 365 -1.84 22.57 11.23
CA THR A 365 -1.80 24.02 10.94
C THR A 365 -0.39 24.56 10.75
N PHE A 366 0.63 23.83 11.21
CA PHE A 366 2.03 24.25 11.13
C PHE A 366 2.74 23.53 9.98
N SER A 367 3.42 24.31 9.14
CA SER A 367 4.24 23.81 8.02
C SER A 367 5.48 23.06 8.53
N SER A 368 6.12 22.26 7.67
CA SER A 368 7.36 21.55 8.03
C SER A 368 8.48 22.48 8.53
N VAL A 369 8.65 23.66 7.93
CA VAL A 369 9.63 24.66 8.37
C VAL A 369 9.24 25.23 9.74
N GLN A 370 7.96 25.50 9.98
CA GLN A 370 7.49 25.99 11.28
C GLN A 370 7.67 24.93 12.38
N ASN A 371 7.39 23.66 12.08
CA ASN A 371 7.62 22.54 13.00
C ASN A 371 9.11 22.38 13.34
N LEU A 372 10.00 22.50 12.35
CA LEU A 372 11.45 22.50 12.56
C LEU A 372 11.89 23.65 13.48
N MET A 373 11.40 24.86 13.21
CA MET A 373 11.71 26.04 14.03
C MET A 373 11.22 25.89 15.47
N ILE A 374 10.01 25.36 15.68
CA ILE A 374 9.47 25.11 17.03
C ILE A 374 10.33 24.10 17.77
N LEU A 375 10.70 22.99 17.13
CA LEU A 375 11.53 21.94 17.74
C LEU A 375 12.91 22.46 18.15
N CYS A 376 13.57 23.22 17.28
CA CYS A 376 14.91 23.76 17.52
C CYS A 376 14.92 24.92 18.53
N ALA A 377 13.92 25.82 18.49
CA ALA A 377 13.83 26.94 19.41
C ALA A 377 13.75 26.48 20.88
N MET A 378 13.12 25.32 21.12
CA MET A 378 12.94 24.75 22.46
C MET A 378 14.21 24.14 23.04
N LYS A 379 15.21 23.86 22.21
CA LYS A 379 16.58 23.52 22.64
C LYS A 379 17.50 24.73 22.70
N GLY A 380 16.94 25.95 22.65
CA GLY A 380 17.71 27.19 22.71
C GLY A 380 18.30 27.63 21.36
N TRP A 381 17.98 26.94 20.26
CA TRP A 381 18.50 27.25 18.92
C TRP A 381 17.57 28.21 18.17
N TYR A 382 17.12 29.24 18.86
CA TYR A 382 16.22 30.29 18.35
C TYR A 382 16.99 31.48 17.74
N LEU A 383 18.28 31.35 17.41
CA LEU A 383 19.00 32.41 16.69
C LEU A 383 18.89 32.26 15.17
N ILE A 384 18.26 31.18 14.71
CA ILE A 384 18.17 30.84 13.29
C ILE A 384 16.77 31.20 12.80
N LEU A 385 16.72 32.16 11.88
CA LEU A 385 15.52 32.58 11.17
C LEU A 385 15.69 32.17 9.71
N PRO A 386 15.04 31.07 9.27
CA PRO A 386 15.00 30.71 7.86
C PRO A 386 14.62 31.92 6.99
N ALA A 387 15.13 32.01 5.77
CA ALA A 387 14.65 33.00 4.80
C ALA A 387 13.42 32.49 4.02
N VAL A 388 13.18 31.19 4.09
CA VAL A 388 12.17 30.46 3.32
C VAL A 388 11.04 29.97 4.21
N ALA A 389 9.83 29.88 3.66
CA ALA A 389 8.64 29.35 4.30
C ALA A 389 8.07 28.17 3.48
N GLY A 390 7.19 27.38 4.10
CA GLY A 390 6.48 26.27 3.44
C GLY A 390 7.16 24.91 3.60
N ASN A 391 7.16 24.12 2.52
CA ASN A 391 7.65 22.75 2.49
C ASN A 391 9.19 22.71 2.59
N LEU A 392 9.69 22.00 3.60
CA LEU A 392 11.09 21.80 3.92
C LEU A 392 11.79 20.93 2.87
N GLN A 393 11.15 19.83 2.42
CA GLN A 393 11.73 18.89 1.46
C GLN A 393 12.10 19.54 0.12
N ALA A 394 11.31 20.52 -0.33
CA ALA A 394 11.56 21.27 -1.55
C ALA A 394 12.68 22.34 -1.42
N LYS A 395 13.21 22.58 -0.22
CA LYS A 395 14.12 23.69 0.09
C LYS A 395 15.50 23.24 0.58
N VAL A 396 15.63 22.00 1.03
CA VAL A 396 16.89 21.45 1.55
C VAL A 396 17.63 20.67 0.47
N ASP A 397 18.94 20.72 0.49
CA ASP A 397 19.77 19.83 -0.34
C ASP A 397 19.98 18.54 0.46
N PHE A 398 19.21 17.52 0.10
CA PHE A 398 19.18 16.23 0.78
C PHE A 398 20.56 15.56 0.81
N GLU A 399 21.30 15.57 -0.30
CA GLU A 399 22.61 14.92 -0.38
C GLU A 399 23.70 15.73 0.30
N ASP A 400 23.58 17.06 0.34
CA ASP A 400 24.44 17.89 1.18
C ASP A 400 24.21 17.61 2.68
N ALA A 401 22.95 17.50 3.11
CA ALA A 401 22.63 17.19 4.51
C ALA A 401 23.21 15.84 4.95
N VAL A 402 23.16 14.83 4.07
CA VAL A 402 23.76 13.51 4.31
C VAL A 402 25.28 13.61 4.46
N LYS A 403 25.95 14.33 3.55
CA LYS A 403 27.42 14.53 3.62
C LYS A 403 27.86 15.29 4.85
N VAL A 404 27.08 16.27 5.29
CA VAL A 404 27.39 17.04 6.50
C VAL A 404 27.21 16.15 7.74
N ALA A 405 26.13 15.37 7.80
CA ALA A 405 25.87 14.46 8.91
C ALA A 405 26.90 13.34 9.03
N SER A 406 27.47 12.85 7.92
CA SER A 406 28.47 11.78 7.94
C SER A 406 29.80 12.21 8.57
N LEU A 407 30.02 13.51 8.76
CA LEU A 407 31.17 14.04 9.51
C LEU A 407 31.02 13.88 11.03
N SER A 408 29.83 13.54 11.50
CA SER A 408 29.54 13.37 12.93
C SER A 408 29.97 12.00 13.45
N PRO A 409 30.57 11.92 14.66
CA PRO A 409 30.87 10.64 15.28
C PRO A 409 29.61 9.84 15.65
N LEU A 410 28.40 10.42 15.53
CA LEU A 410 27.13 9.72 15.78
C LEU A 410 26.73 8.71 14.69
N TYR A 411 27.38 8.73 13.52
CA TYR A 411 26.94 7.95 12.36
C TYR A 411 28.00 7.01 11.79
N GLU A 412 29.20 6.93 12.38
CA GLU A 412 30.30 6.02 11.97
C GLU A 412 30.58 5.92 10.44
N ASP A 413 30.25 6.97 9.67
CA ASP A 413 30.30 6.99 8.18
C ASP A 413 29.31 6.02 7.49
N GLU A 414 28.10 5.86 8.02
CA GLU A 414 26.99 5.09 7.44
C GLU A 414 25.97 5.99 6.69
N PRO A 415 26.24 6.39 5.43
CA PRO A 415 25.39 7.36 4.72
C PRO A 415 23.97 6.83 4.42
N ASP A 416 23.79 5.52 4.32
CA ASP A 416 22.46 4.92 4.06
C ASP A 416 21.55 4.96 5.29
N GLU A 417 22.13 4.91 6.48
CA GLU A 417 21.43 5.11 7.75
C GLU A 417 20.99 6.58 7.90
N ILE A 418 21.90 7.50 7.61
CA ILE A 418 21.63 8.95 7.61
C ILE A 418 20.47 9.28 6.67
N ARG A 419 20.45 8.72 5.45
CA ARG A 419 19.36 8.93 4.48
C ARG A 419 18.00 8.49 5.05
N HIS A 420 17.94 7.34 5.70
CA HIS A 420 16.70 6.85 6.32
C HIS A 420 16.25 7.72 7.49
N HIS A 421 17.19 8.14 8.36
CA HIS A 421 16.88 9.02 9.49
C HIS A 421 16.37 10.37 8.99
N LEU A 422 17.01 10.93 7.96
CA LEU A 422 16.63 12.20 7.35
C LEU A 422 15.23 12.14 6.73
N ASP A 423 14.94 11.10 5.95
CA ASP A 423 13.63 10.88 5.33
C ASP A 423 12.52 10.75 6.40
N SER A 424 12.79 10.00 7.47
CA SER A 424 11.87 9.84 8.60
C SER A 424 11.56 11.17 9.31
N ILE A 425 12.57 12.02 9.49
CA ILE A 425 12.43 13.35 10.11
C ILE A 425 11.65 14.30 9.19
N LEU A 426 11.96 14.32 7.89
CA LEU A 426 11.23 15.15 6.92
C LEU A 426 9.75 14.79 6.89
N MET A 427 9.43 13.50 6.72
CA MET A 427 8.04 13.02 6.77
C MET A 427 7.35 13.40 8.09
N PHE A 428 8.05 13.28 9.22
CA PHE A 428 7.51 13.63 10.52
C PHE A 428 7.21 15.13 10.67
N LEU A 429 8.03 16.00 10.11
CA LEU A 429 7.85 17.46 10.19
C LEU A 429 6.76 17.96 9.24
N GLU A 430 6.53 17.30 8.11
CA GLU A 430 5.52 17.68 7.10
C GLU A 430 4.08 17.57 7.57
N SER A 431 3.27 18.58 7.24
CA SER A 431 1.82 18.50 7.34
C SER A 431 1.25 17.60 6.23
N ARG A 432 0.05 17.06 6.45
CA ARG A 432 -0.65 16.24 5.46
C ARG A 432 -0.84 16.98 4.13
N ASP A 433 -1.20 18.26 4.18
CA ASP A 433 -1.39 19.10 3.01
C ASP A 433 -0.09 19.33 2.22
N GLU A 434 1.07 19.27 2.87
CA GLU A 434 2.39 19.32 2.22
C GLU A 434 2.72 17.98 1.56
N ARG A 435 2.44 16.85 2.22
CA ARG A 435 2.64 15.51 1.63
C ARG A 435 1.80 15.30 0.38
N GLU A 436 0.52 15.63 0.42
CA GLU A 436 -0.39 15.49 -0.73
C GLU A 436 0.05 16.38 -1.91
N ARG A 437 0.68 17.54 -1.63
CA ARG A 437 1.28 18.42 -2.66
C ARG A 437 2.59 17.89 -3.22
N ASN A 438 3.41 17.20 -2.43
CA ASN A 438 4.66 16.59 -2.89
C ASN A 438 4.37 15.36 -3.76
N GLU A 439 3.43 14.52 -3.34
CA GLU A 439 2.95 13.37 -4.11
C GLU A 439 2.39 13.80 -5.48
N THR A 440 1.68 14.94 -5.56
CA THR A 440 1.18 15.46 -6.83
C THR A 440 2.26 16.15 -7.69
N SER A 441 3.31 16.70 -7.08
CA SER A 441 4.46 17.28 -7.78
C SER A 441 5.36 16.22 -8.40
N ASP A 442 5.64 15.13 -7.68
CA ASP A 442 6.43 13.99 -8.19
C ASP A 442 5.70 13.29 -9.34
N MET A 443 4.37 13.18 -9.25
CA MET A 443 3.51 12.69 -10.33
C MET A 443 3.52 13.62 -11.58
N LEU A 444 3.83 14.91 -11.43
CA LEU A 444 3.93 15.87 -12.54
C LEU A 444 5.34 15.94 -13.16
N GLY A 445 6.38 15.61 -12.38
CA GLY A 445 7.76 15.49 -12.85
C GLY A 445 7.98 14.26 -13.73
N GLU A 446 7.30 13.14 -13.43
CA GLU A 446 7.35 11.91 -14.23
C GLU A 446 6.29 11.87 -15.36
N ALA A 447 5.24 12.70 -15.32
CA ALA A 447 4.16 12.69 -16.31
C ALA A 447 4.47 13.35 -17.66
N LYS A 448 5.72 13.75 -17.95
CA LYS A 448 6.07 14.29 -19.29
C LYS A 448 6.52 13.26 -20.31
N GLU A 449 6.65 11.99 -19.95
CA GLU A 449 6.70 10.91 -20.92
C GLU A 449 5.72 9.82 -20.51
N VAL A 450 5.14 9.16 -21.51
CA VAL A 450 4.20 8.03 -21.38
C VAL A 450 2.73 8.41 -21.18
N SER A 451 2.15 8.98 -22.24
CA SER A 451 0.75 8.66 -22.59
C SER A 451 0.65 7.17 -22.97
N MET A 452 0.26 6.31 -22.03
CA MET A 452 -0.12 4.93 -22.32
C MET A 452 -1.57 4.70 -21.89
N ARG A 453 -2.50 4.91 -22.82
CA ARG A 453 -3.82 4.27 -22.80
C ARG A 453 -3.61 2.75 -22.90
N GLY A 454 -3.59 2.06 -21.76
CA GLY A 454 -3.80 0.61 -21.73
C GLY A 454 -5.20 0.28 -22.22
N LYS A 455 -5.34 -0.68 -23.15
CA LYS A 455 -6.65 -1.18 -23.58
C LYS A 455 -7.29 -1.99 -22.45
N LYS A 456 -8.53 -1.64 -22.11
CA LYS A 456 -9.41 -2.38 -21.18
C LYS A 456 -9.35 -3.88 -21.45
N ARG A 457 -9.28 -4.66 -20.37
CA ARG A 457 -9.54 -6.10 -20.40
C ARG A 457 -11.00 -6.32 -20.82
N PRO A 458 -11.34 -7.40 -21.56
CA PRO A 458 -12.73 -7.80 -21.70
C PRO A 458 -13.26 -8.15 -20.30
N SER A 459 -14.18 -7.35 -19.79
CA SER A 459 -14.88 -7.64 -18.54
C SER A 459 -15.65 -8.96 -18.71
N PRO A 460 -15.64 -9.87 -17.72
CA PRO A 460 -16.69 -10.85 -17.64
C PRO A 460 -17.95 -10.07 -17.23
N CYS A 461 -18.78 -9.71 -18.21
CA CYS A 461 -20.10 -9.18 -17.92
C CYS A 461 -20.81 -10.20 -17.01
N PRO A 462 -21.34 -9.81 -15.85
CA PRO A 462 -22.39 -10.61 -15.23
C PRO A 462 -23.57 -10.56 -16.21
N ASP A 463 -23.96 -11.71 -16.74
CA ASP A 463 -25.00 -11.85 -17.76
C ASP A 463 -26.24 -10.99 -17.42
N GLY A 464 -26.42 -9.93 -18.20
CA GLY A 464 -27.67 -9.23 -18.38
C GLY A 464 -28.15 -9.54 -19.79
N GLU A 465 -29.14 -10.43 -19.88
CA GLU A 465 -30.04 -10.65 -21.02
C GLU A 465 -29.39 -10.80 -22.41
N SER A 466 -29.12 -12.05 -22.81
CA SER A 466 -29.15 -12.39 -24.24
C SER A 466 -30.61 -12.57 -24.69
N ASP A 467 -31.16 -11.48 -25.21
CA ASP A 467 -32.26 -11.48 -26.18
C ASP A 467 -31.84 -12.31 -27.40
N GLU A 468 -31.99 -13.64 -27.36
CA GLU A 468 -31.82 -14.48 -28.55
C GLU A 468 -32.57 -15.82 -28.43
N LYS A 469 -33.88 -15.77 -28.13
CA LYS A 469 -34.82 -16.85 -28.47
C LYS A 469 -36.15 -16.32 -28.99
N ARG A 470 -36.08 -15.55 -30.07
CA ARG A 470 -37.17 -15.41 -31.04
C ARG A 470 -36.54 -15.14 -32.39
N LEU A 471 -36.31 -16.20 -33.16
CA LEU A 471 -36.44 -16.24 -34.62
C LEU A 471 -35.84 -17.56 -35.14
N LYS A 472 -36.73 -18.36 -35.73
CA LYS A 472 -36.54 -19.39 -36.77
C LYS A 472 -37.01 -20.77 -36.35
N ASP A 473 -38.31 -20.98 -36.53
CA ASP A 473 -38.84 -22.20 -37.13
C ASP A 473 -40.02 -21.80 -38.02
N GLU A 474 -39.70 -21.12 -39.13
CA GLU A 474 -40.55 -21.07 -40.32
C GLU A 474 -39.64 -21.05 -41.55
N SER A 475 -39.33 -22.24 -42.05
CA SER A 475 -39.10 -22.48 -43.47
C SER A 475 -39.17 -23.98 -43.70
N GLY A 476 -40.37 -24.47 -43.99
CA GLY A 476 -40.53 -25.79 -44.58
C GLY A 476 -39.97 -25.82 -46.01
N PRO A 477 -39.71 -27.01 -46.57
CA PRO A 477 -39.67 -27.18 -48.01
C PRO A 477 -40.94 -27.87 -48.51
N SER A 478 -41.40 -27.39 -49.66
CA SER A 478 -42.42 -28.00 -50.50
C SER A 478 -42.04 -29.42 -50.93
N MET A 479 -42.86 -30.40 -50.57
CA MET A 479 -43.57 -31.35 -51.46
C MET A 479 -44.47 -32.25 -50.62
#